data_AF-A0A1E4QZ82-F1
#
_entry.id   AF-A0A1E4QZ82-F1
#
_cell.length_a   1.000
_cell.length_b   1.000
_cell.length_c   1.000
_cell.angle_alpha   90.00
_cell.angle_beta   90.00
_cell.angle_gamma   90.00
#
_symmetry.space_group_name_H-M   'P 1'
#
loop_
_entity.id
_entity.type
_entity.pdbx_description
1 polymer ?
#
loop_
_entity_poly.entity_id
_entity_poly.type
_entity_poly.pdbx_seq_one_letter_code
_entity_poly.pdbx_strand_id
1 'polypeptide(L)'
;MDDQQFNQRMALLKKSYERMESELDPQQVIQQIENEDAIRESHEINNTVPKSSTKWQKHAVWIASIASVLLVGILMSSYMFHPSTSVHSDEEKIESSYEEWFLSLQKKYLEKREKTRQELNIPEQDFRKLSFIGTADNRYNDKARNKKLVVNRMMDNPKYLVELEQEILDNLQTPRELIEQLNTFENSMSYEESRYFFSNYFYSTKDVLQYYTNQLSPYTSVLAQKEKNYPKELNQLIATAKKQYFELSNVGNNFSFRANPIFQKNSPAYAERLHSDILGLFKYLATGSLLEGENLRFSAEETVRILKLYERTLIMDLSIAGLDFLLRDLKKEFENTWLVLLKGTEDMSRYSPEHIEFLTAAANGKYGESMRLTAQFIVEEYNANKQSKTLDILTTKDIWLELLNLRDKVYIETEDGSAGLRIDFRWIYQTEALYNSYITSKDDTILDSLNPMNVVSLFLYAHGKGDQETAKRLLSQEVDLSKMVQFEGMEHFTILYATDASQTTIKAGVKPESVQLIGQHLTFQLGTATTGKGEKRCIITAISE
;
A
#
# COMPACT_ATOMS: atom_id res chain seq x y z
N MET A 1 -28.55 -36.58 -23.29
CA MET A 1 -28.49 -35.74 -24.51
C MET A 1 -28.10 -36.68 -25.64
N ASP A 2 -28.92 -36.80 -26.68
CA ASP A 2 -28.76 -37.82 -27.73
C ASP A 2 -27.60 -37.46 -28.67
N ASP A 3 -26.63 -38.36 -28.82
CA ASP A 3 -25.39 -38.17 -29.59
C ASP A 3 -25.66 -37.83 -31.07
N GLN A 4 -26.84 -38.20 -31.59
CA GLN A 4 -27.26 -37.81 -32.94
C GLN A 4 -27.56 -36.30 -33.06
N GLN A 5 -28.15 -35.67 -32.04
CA GLN A 5 -28.44 -34.23 -32.07
C GLN A 5 -27.17 -33.39 -31.92
N PHE A 6 -26.19 -33.87 -31.15
CA PHE A 6 -24.89 -33.21 -31.03
C PHE A 6 -24.13 -33.23 -32.36
N ASN A 7 -24.11 -34.38 -33.03
CA ASN A 7 -23.44 -34.52 -34.33
C ASN A 7 -24.13 -33.70 -35.44
N GLN A 8 -25.45 -33.58 -35.45
CA GLN A 8 -26.16 -32.69 -36.38
C GLN A 8 -25.83 -31.21 -36.15
N ARG A 9 -25.73 -30.77 -34.88
CA ARG A 9 -25.35 -29.39 -34.56
C ARG A 9 -23.91 -29.10 -34.93
N MET A 10 -22.99 -30.04 -34.71
CA MET A 10 -21.58 -29.89 -35.08
C MET A 10 -21.38 -29.83 -36.59
N ALA A 11 -22.14 -30.62 -37.36
CA ALA A 11 -22.13 -30.57 -38.82
C ALA A 11 -22.66 -29.23 -39.37
N LEU A 12 -23.70 -28.66 -38.76
CA LEU A 12 -24.22 -27.34 -39.13
C LEU A 12 -23.23 -26.22 -38.80
N LEU A 13 -22.54 -26.32 -37.66
CA LEU A 13 -21.52 -25.36 -37.24
C LEU A 13 -20.31 -25.39 -38.19
N LYS A 14 -19.82 -26.59 -38.52
CA LYS A 14 -18.74 -26.79 -39.49
C LYS A 14 -19.11 -26.25 -40.88
N LYS A 15 -20.35 -26.48 -41.33
CA LYS A 15 -20.86 -25.96 -42.62
C LYS A 15 -21.05 -24.44 -42.64
N SER A 16 -21.25 -23.81 -41.47
CA SER A 16 -21.26 -22.35 -41.30
C SER A 16 -19.84 -21.79 -41.35
N TYR A 17 -18.88 -22.47 -40.73
CA TYR A 17 -17.47 -22.08 -40.72
C TYR A 17 -16.80 -22.26 -42.09
N GLU A 18 -17.06 -23.37 -42.79
CA GLU A 18 -16.54 -23.61 -44.16
C GLU A 18 -17.16 -22.69 -45.21
N ARG A 19 -18.28 -22.00 -44.91
CA ARG A 19 -18.81 -20.92 -45.75
C ARG A 19 -18.14 -19.58 -45.48
N MET A 20 -17.42 -19.45 -44.37
CA MET A 20 -16.62 -18.29 -44.02
C MET A 20 -15.16 -18.61 -44.27
N GLU A 21 -14.76 -18.63 -45.54
CA GLU A 21 -13.34 -18.46 -45.84
C GLU A 21 -13.11 -17.46 -46.96
N SER A 22 -12.20 -16.52 -46.64
CA SER A 22 -11.24 -15.89 -47.55
C SER A 22 -11.72 -14.78 -48.50
N GLU A 23 -12.54 -13.83 -48.06
CA GLU A 23 -12.58 -12.47 -48.67
C GLU A 23 -13.39 -11.49 -47.80
N LEU A 24 -12.87 -11.17 -46.61
CA LEU A 24 -13.31 -9.98 -45.88
C LEU A 24 -12.20 -8.94 -46.01
N ASP A 25 -12.28 -8.12 -47.05
CA ASP A 25 -11.46 -6.93 -47.19
C ASP A 25 -11.96 -5.89 -46.17
N PRO A 26 -11.20 -5.60 -45.10
CA PRO A 26 -11.63 -4.67 -44.06
C PRO A 26 -11.91 -3.27 -44.60
N GLN A 27 -11.28 -2.89 -45.73
CA GLN A 27 -11.52 -1.58 -46.35
C GLN A 27 -12.88 -1.51 -47.05
N GLN A 28 -13.36 -2.60 -47.67
CA GLN A 28 -14.71 -2.65 -48.24
C GLN A 28 -15.79 -2.62 -47.16
N VAL A 29 -15.58 -3.31 -46.04
CA VAL A 29 -16.53 -3.34 -44.93
C VAL A 29 -16.65 -1.96 -44.28
N ILE A 30 -15.53 -1.25 -44.08
CA ILE A 30 -15.54 0.12 -43.57
C ILE A 30 -16.24 1.07 -44.55
N GLN A 31 -15.98 0.94 -45.86
CA GLN A 31 -16.71 1.72 -46.88
C GLN A 31 -18.21 1.43 -46.91
N GLN A 32 -18.63 0.19 -46.63
CA GLN A 32 -20.05 -0.18 -46.61
C GLN A 32 -20.77 0.41 -45.39
N ILE A 33 -20.09 0.48 -44.24
CA ILE A 33 -20.58 1.11 -43.02
C ILE A 33 -20.69 2.63 -43.19
N GLU A 34 -19.66 3.27 -43.76
CA GLU A 34 -19.67 4.72 -44.02
C GLU A 34 -20.76 5.11 -45.06
N ASN A 35 -21.03 4.25 -46.04
CA ASN A 35 -22.10 4.45 -47.01
C ASN A 35 -23.52 4.18 -46.43
N GLU A 36 -23.67 3.26 -45.46
CA GLU A 36 -24.96 3.03 -44.78
C GLU A 36 -25.31 4.16 -43.80
N ASP A 37 -24.32 4.78 -43.15
CA ASP A 37 -24.54 5.96 -42.31
C ASP A 37 -24.89 7.21 -43.15
N ALA A 38 -24.34 7.35 -44.36
CA ALA A 38 -24.73 8.42 -45.30
C ALA A 38 -26.15 8.25 -45.88
N ILE A 39 -26.67 7.02 -45.96
CA ILE A 39 -28.05 6.75 -46.44
C ILE A 39 -29.07 6.96 -45.31
N ARG A 40 -28.71 6.70 -44.05
CA ARG A 40 -29.59 6.94 -42.88
C ARG A 40 -29.89 8.41 -42.61
N GLU A 41 -29.02 9.35 -42.98
CA GLU A 41 -29.29 10.80 -42.87
C GLU A 41 -30.16 11.36 -44.02
N SER A 42 -30.53 10.55 -45.03
CA SER A 42 -31.30 10.99 -46.21
C SER A 42 -32.71 10.42 -46.32
N HIS A 43 -33.17 9.63 -45.34
CA HIS A 43 -34.47 8.94 -45.35
C HIS A 43 -35.41 9.31 -44.20
N GLU A 44 -35.30 10.53 -43.66
CA GLU A 44 -36.49 11.25 -43.19
C GLU A 44 -36.96 12.16 -44.33
N ILE A 45 -38.25 12.09 -44.65
CA ILE A 45 -39.01 12.87 -45.65
C ILE A 45 -39.39 12.06 -46.91
N ASN A 46 -40.68 11.72 -46.95
CA ASN A 46 -41.56 11.44 -48.11
C ASN A 46 -41.62 10.03 -48.74
N ASN A 47 -42.79 9.39 -48.54
CA ASN A 47 -43.78 9.02 -49.57
C ASN A 47 -44.27 7.55 -49.64
N THR A 48 -45.56 7.44 -49.30
CA THR A 48 -46.66 6.79 -50.03
C THR A 48 -46.59 5.29 -50.39
N VAL A 49 -47.55 4.57 -49.82
CA VAL A 49 -48.03 3.22 -50.17
C VAL A 49 -48.53 3.16 -51.62
N PRO A 50 -48.06 2.19 -52.44
CA PRO A 50 -48.74 1.81 -53.66
C PRO A 50 -49.72 0.64 -53.40
N LYS A 51 -50.99 0.85 -53.76
CA LYS A 51 -51.97 -0.21 -53.97
C LYS A 51 -51.53 -1.09 -55.16
N SER A 52 -51.58 -2.41 -54.99
CA SER A 52 -51.63 -3.34 -56.11
C SER A 52 -52.81 -4.32 -55.97
N SER A 53 -53.17 -4.86 -57.12
CA SER A 53 -54.50 -5.23 -57.58
C SER A 53 -55.07 -6.53 -57.03
N THR A 54 -56.39 -6.46 -56.83
CA THR A 54 -57.36 -7.56 -56.71
C THR A 54 -57.30 -8.52 -57.89
N LYS A 55 -57.06 -9.81 -57.61
CA LYS A 55 -57.72 -11.01 -58.21
C LYS A 55 -56.91 -12.23 -57.76
N TRP A 56 -57.49 -13.03 -56.85
CA TRP A 56 -57.18 -14.43 -56.45
C TRP A 56 -57.61 -14.74 -55.00
N GLN A 57 -58.38 -13.87 -54.36
CA GLN A 57 -59.28 -14.28 -53.29
C GLN A 57 -60.40 -15.11 -53.89
N LYS A 58 -60.36 -16.44 -53.69
CA LYS A 58 -61.57 -17.26 -53.39
C LYS A 58 -61.34 -18.77 -53.24
N HIS A 59 -60.13 -19.32 -53.10
CA HIS A 59 -60.00 -20.77 -52.81
C HIS A 59 -58.92 -21.13 -51.75
N ALA A 60 -58.15 -20.17 -51.23
CA ALA A 60 -57.16 -20.40 -50.16
C ALA A 60 -57.70 -20.18 -48.72
N VAL A 61 -58.92 -19.67 -48.57
CA VAL A 61 -59.48 -19.29 -47.25
C VAL A 61 -59.94 -20.51 -46.42
N TRP A 62 -60.26 -21.64 -47.06
CA TRP A 62 -60.81 -22.81 -46.34
C TRP A 62 -59.75 -23.78 -45.79
N ILE A 63 -58.50 -23.77 -46.30
CA ILE A 63 -57.42 -24.61 -45.76
C ILE A 63 -56.61 -23.86 -44.69
N ALA A 64 -56.55 -22.52 -44.75
CA ALA A 64 -55.93 -21.71 -43.70
C ALA A 64 -56.73 -21.74 -42.38
N SER A 65 -58.05 -21.88 -42.42
CA SER A 65 -58.88 -21.82 -41.21
C SER A 65 -58.76 -23.04 -40.28
N ILE A 66 -58.46 -24.22 -40.82
CA ILE A 66 -58.24 -25.43 -39.99
C ILE A 66 -56.82 -25.43 -39.41
N ALA A 67 -55.82 -24.94 -40.14
CA ALA A 67 -54.46 -24.77 -39.64
C ALA A 67 -54.35 -23.66 -38.56
N SER A 68 -55.13 -22.58 -38.68
CA SER A 68 -55.16 -21.51 -37.67
C SER A 68 -55.79 -21.93 -36.35
N VAL A 69 -56.83 -22.77 -36.35
CA VAL A 69 -57.43 -23.29 -35.10
C VAL A 69 -56.54 -24.33 -34.44
N LEU A 70 -55.80 -25.13 -35.23
CA LEU A 70 -54.83 -26.11 -34.70
C LEU A 70 -53.54 -25.43 -34.19
N LEU A 71 -53.05 -24.38 -34.84
CA LEU A 71 -51.92 -23.58 -34.33
C LEU A 71 -52.29 -22.76 -33.10
N VAL A 72 -53.47 -22.15 -33.05
CA VAL A 72 -53.94 -21.45 -31.83
C VAL A 72 -54.24 -22.44 -30.70
N GLY A 73 -54.74 -23.64 -31.01
CA GLY A 73 -54.94 -24.71 -30.02
C GLY A 73 -53.63 -25.29 -29.48
N ILE A 74 -52.62 -25.50 -30.33
CA ILE A 74 -51.29 -25.94 -29.90
C ILE A 74 -50.60 -24.84 -29.08
N LEU A 75 -50.67 -23.56 -29.52
CA LEU A 75 -50.09 -22.42 -28.80
C LEU A 75 -50.79 -22.13 -27.45
N MET A 76 -52.12 -22.27 -27.37
CA MET A 76 -52.86 -22.13 -26.10
C MET A 76 -52.65 -23.33 -25.18
N SER A 77 -52.52 -24.55 -25.70
CA SER A 77 -52.24 -25.74 -24.88
C SER A 77 -50.84 -25.70 -24.27
N SER A 78 -49.83 -25.17 -24.99
CA SER A 78 -48.49 -24.94 -24.45
C SER A 78 -48.44 -23.85 -23.37
N TYR A 79 -49.39 -22.91 -23.35
CA TYR A 79 -49.48 -21.86 -22.33
C TYR A 79 -50.29 -22.28 -21.09
N MET A 80 -51.22 -23.23 -21.24
CA MET A 80 -52.09 -23.70 -20.15
C MET A 80 -51.57 -24.94 -19.43
N PHE A 81 -50.71 -25.76 -20.06
CA PHE A 81 -50.21 -27.01 -19.46
C PHE A 81 -48.76 -26.99 -19.00
N HIS A 82 -48.02 -25.90 -19.21
CA HIS A 82 -46.82 -25.59 -18.44
C HIS A 82 -47.06 -24.20 -17.87
N PRO A 83 -47.30 -24.03 -16.55
CA PRO A 83 -47.14 -22.71 -15.98
C PRO A 83 -45.70 -22.33 -16.29
N SER A 84 -45.50 -21.29 -17.09
CA SER A 84 -44.22 -20.59 -17.19
C SER A 84 -43.92 -20.02 -15.81
N THR A 85 -43.46 -20.88 -14.92
CA THR A 85 -42.94 -20.50 -13.61
C THR A 85 -41.63 -19.74 -13.84
N SER A 86 -41.68 -18.49 -13.42
CA SER A 86 -40.60 -17.67 -12.84
C SER A 86 -39.73 -16.73 -13.69
N VAL A 87 -39.53 -16.90 -15.01
CA VAL A 87 -38.51 -16.05 -15.69
C VAL A 87 -38.91 -14.55 -15.75
N HIS A 88 -40.17 -14.22 -16.06
CA HIS A 88 -40.62 -12.81 -16.10
C HIS A 88 -40.80 -12.18 -14.71
N SER A 89 -41.18 -12.98 -13.69
CA SER A 89 -41.31 -12.47 -12.33
C SER A 89 -39.95 -12.22 -11.67
N ASP A 90 -38.94 -12.98 -12.05
CA ASP A 90 -37.59 -12.84 -11.51
C ASP A 90 -36.88 -11.63 -12.14
N GLU A 91 -37.01 -11.40 -13.45
CA GLU A 91 -36.46 -10.20 -14.13
C GLU A 91 -37.10 -8.90 -13.61
N GLU A 92 -38.42 -8.84 -13.49
CA GLU A 92 -39.15 -7.64 -13.01
C GLU A 92 -38.83 -7.35 -11.52
N LYS A 93 -38.67 -8.40 -10.71
CA LYS A 93 -38.25 -8.28 -9.30
C LYS A 93 -36.80 -7.80 -9.17
N ILE A 94 -35.90 -8.28 -10.01
CA ILE A 94 -34.50 -7.84 -10.05
C ILE A 94 -34.43 -6.37 -10.48
N GLU A 95 -35.21 -5.96 -11.49
CA GLU A 95 -35.25 -4.59 -11.97
C GLU A 95 -35.79 -3.62 -10.90
N SER A 96 -36.87 -4.01 -10.21
CA SER A 96 -37.42 -3.25 -9.07
C SER A 96 -36.41 -3.12 -7.93
N SER A 97 -35.68 -4.21 -7.61
CA SER A 97 -34.65 -4.19 -6.56
C SER A 97 -33.47 -3.28 -6.90
N TYR A 98 -33.08 -3.18 -8.18
CA TYR A 98 -32.06 -2.24 -8.63
C TYR A 98 -32.51 -0.79 -8.46
N GLU A 99 -33.74 -0.44 -8.87
CA GLU A 99 -34.24 0.93 -8.79
C GLU A 99 -34.35 1.41 -7.33
N GLU A 100 -34.86 0.56 -6.43
CA GLU A 100 -34.89 0.85 -4.99
C GLU A 100 -33.50 1.06 -4.41
N TRP A 101 -32.55 0.18 -4.75
CA TRP A 101 -31.15 0.33 -4.34
C TRP A 101 -30.54 1.61 -4.90
N PHE A 102 -30.76 1.93 -6.17
CA PHE A 102 -30.16 3.09 -6.83
C PHE A 102 -30.69 4.41 -6.26
N LEU A 103 -31.98 4.50 -5.97
CA LEU A 103 -32.57 5.66 -5.28
C LEU A 103 -31.98 5.84 -3.87
N SER A 104 -31.81 4.73 -3.14
CA SER A 104 -31.15 4.73 -1.82
C SER A 104 -29.69 5.19 -1.92
N LEU A 105 -28.94 4.65 -2.88
CA LEU A 105 -27.55 5.03 -3.17
C LEU A 105 -27.44 6.51 -3.53
N GLN A 106 -28.32 7.02 -4.41
CA GLN A 106 -28.32 8.43 -4.80
C GLN A 106 -28.44 9.34 -3.58
N LYS A 107 -29.38 9.04 -2.67
CA LYS A 107 -29.55 9.81 -1.43
C LYS A 107 -28.29 9.74 -0.56
N LYS A 108 -27.79 8.54 -0.27
CA LYS A 108 -26.59 8.34 0.57
C LYS A 108 -25.36 9.02 -0.02
N TYR A 109 -25.20 8.95 -1.34
CA TYR A 109 -24.09 9.56 -2.06
C TYR A 109 -24.10 11.09 -1.94
N LEU A 110 -25.24 11.73 -2.21
CA LEU A 110 -25.37 13.18 -2.09
C LEU A 110 -25.17 13.67 -0.65
N GLU A 111 -25.73 12.94 0.33
CA GLU A 111 -25.55 13.24 1.75
C GLU A 111 -24.08 13.11 2.18
N LYS A 112 -23.41 12.00 1.80
CA LYS A 112 -22.00 11.79 2.11
C LYS A 112 -21.11 12.83 1.43
N ARG A 113 -21.35 13.14 0.15
CA ARG A 113 -20.58 14.14 -0.61
C ARG A 113 -20.66 15.52 0.03
N GLU A 114 -21.86 15.96 0.44
CA GLU A 114 -22.04 17.23 1.13
C GLU A 114 -21.42 17.23 2.53
N LYS A 115 -21.54 16.12 3.28
CA LYS A 115 -20.85 15.97 4.58
C LYS A 115 -19.33 16.10 4.42
N THR A 116 -18.75 15.42 3.43
CA THR A 116 -17.32 15.50 3.10
C THR A 116 -16.90 16.94 2.77
N ARG A 117 -17.68 17.65 1.94
CA ARG A 117 -17.43 19.07 1.60
C ARG A 117 -17.45 19.97 2.83
N GLN A 118 -18.46 19.82 3.68
CA GLN A 118 -18.62 20.59 4.92
C GLN A 118 -17.49 20.30 5.91
N GLU A 119 -17.09 19.03 6.07
CA GLU A 119 -15.98 18.64 6.94
C GLU A 119 -14.66 19.28 6.51
N LEU A 120 -14.37 19.26 5.20
CA LEU A 120 -13.18 19.88 4.63
C LEU A 120 -13.29 21.42 4.58
N ASN A 121 -14.46 21.99 4.82
CA ASN A 121 -14.69 23.44 4.72
C ASN A 121 -14.21 24.03 3.38
N ILE A 122 -14.45 23.31 2.28
CA ILE A 122 -14.06 23.71 0.92
C ILE A 122 -15.30 24.23 0.17
N PRO A 123 -15.21 25.39 -0.52
CA PRO A 123 -16.29 25.85 -1.39
C PRO A 123 -16.55 24.85 -2.53
N GLU A 124 -17.81 24.66 -2.93
CA GLU A 124 -18.20 23.69 -3.97
C GLU A 124 -17.38 23.84 -5.27
N GLN A 125 -17.03 25.08 -5.65
CA GLN A 125 -16.24 25.36 -6.83
C GLN A 125 -14.83 24.73 -6.80
N ASP A 126 -14.21 24.67 -5.63
CA ASP A 126 -12.88 24.07 -5.46
C ASP A 126 -12.98 22.59 -5.06
N PHE A 127 -14.02 22.23 -4.31
CA PHE A 127 -14.29 20.85 -3.90
C PHE A 127 -14.44 19.91 -5.10
N ARG A 128 -15.19 20.31 -6.14
CA ARG A 128 -15.36 19.52 -7.37
C ARG A 128 -14.08 19.35 -8.20
N LYS A 129 -13.02 20.13 -7.92
CA LYS A 129 -11.72 20.02 -8.61
C LYS A 129 -10.80 18.99 -7.96
N LEU A 130 -11.14 18.50 -6.76
CA LEU A 130 -10.38 17.46 -6.09
C LEU A 130 -10.52 16.15 -6.90
N SER A 131 -9.41 15.49 -7.22
CA SER A 131 -9.41 14.33 -8.13
C SER A 131 -10.16 13.13 -7.56
N PHE A 132 -10.10 12.92 -6.24
CA PHE A 132 -10.86 11.86 -5.59
C PHE A 132 -12.38 12.11 -5.65
N ILE A 133 -12.83 13.37 -5.58
CA ILE A 133 -14.24 13.74 -5.77
C ILE A 133 -14.65 13.51 -7.22
N GLY A 134 -13.85 13.93 -8.19
CA GLY A 134 -14.11 13.64 -9.61
C GLY A 134 -14.18 12.13 -9.90
N THR A 135 -13.34 11.34 -9.22
CA THR A 135 -13.34 9.87 -9.33
C THR A 135 -14.62 9.27 -8.72
N ALA A 136 -15.03 9.73 -7.54
CA ALA A 136 -16.28 9.31 -6.91
C ALA A 136 -17.50 9.67 -7.78
N ASP A 137 -17.56 10.90 -8.28
CA ASP A 137 -18.65 11.40 -9.13
C ASP A 137 -18.72 10.57 -10.43
N ASN A 138 -17.57 10.25 -11.04
CA ASN A 138 -17.52 9.41 -12.24
C ASN A 138 -17.97 7.98 -11.97
N ARG A 139 -17.55 7.35 -10.86
CA ARG A 139 -17.98 5.99 -10.50
C ARG A 139 -19.48 5.93 -10.24
N TYR A 140 -20.01 6.88 -9.49
CA TYR A 140 -21.45 7.00 -9.25
C TYR A 140 -22.23 7.17 -10.58
N ASN A 141 -21.80 8.10 -11.43
CA ASN A 141 -22.44 8.36 -12.73
C ASN A 141 -22.34 7.18 -13.71
N ASP A 142 -21.24 6.43 -13.70
CA ASP A 142 -21.08 5.22 -14.52
C ASP A 142 -22.13 4.17 -14.15
N LYS A 143 -22.33 3.90 -12.85
CA LYS A 143 -23.34 2.93 -12.38
C LYS A 143 -24.77 3.40 -12.61
N ALA A 144 -25.00 4.72 -12.62
CA ALA A 144 -26.27 5.31 -13.03
C ALA A 144 -26.57 5.08 -14.52
N ARG A 145 -25.56 5.14 -15.39
CA ARG A 145 -25.72 5.00 -16.85
C ARG A 145 -25.76 3.54 -17.31
N ASN A 146 -25.08 2.64 -16.60
CA ASN A 146 -24.86 1.25 -17.01
C ASN A 146 -25.71 0.24 -16.22
N LYS A 147 -27.02 0.52 -16.06
CA LYS A 147 -28.00 -0.34 -15.35
C LYS A 147 -27.88 -1.82 -15.73
N LYS A 148 -27.85 -2.14 -17.03
CA LYS A 148 -27.79 -3.52 -17.53
C LYS A 148 -26.60 -4.30 -16.97
N LEU A 149 -25.43 -3.66 -16.82
CA LEU A 149 -24.23 -4.31 -16.31
C LEU A 149 -24.36 -4.61 -14.81
N VAL A 150 -24.95 -3.69 -14.05
CA VAL A 150 -25.18 -3.86 -12.60
C VAL A 150 -26.19 -4.98 -12.35
N VAL A 151 -27.31 -4.98 -13.09
CA VAL A 151 -28.36 -6.00 -13.02
C VAL A 151 -27.80 -7.39 -13.34
N ASN A 152 -27.01 -7.52 -14.41
CA ASN A 152 -26.39 -8.81 -14.76
C ASN A 152 -25.48 -9.35 -13.64
N ARG A 153 -24.68 -8.49 -12.99
CA ARG A 153 -23.80 -8.92 -11.89
C ARG A 153 -24.55 -9.25 -10.60
N MET A 154 -25.68 -8.59 -10.36
CA MET A 154 -26.55 -8.88 -9.23
C MET A 154 -27.13 -10.29 -9.31
N MET A 155 -27.42 -10.79 -10.51
CA MET A 155 -27.88 -12.17 -10.73
C MET A 155 -26.83 -13.21 -10.29
N ASP A 156 -25.55 -12.90 -10.47
CA ASP A 156 -24.45 -13.83 -10.16
C ASP A 156 -23.96 -13.72 -8.71
N ASN A 157 -24.15 -12.57 -8.05
CA ASN A 157 -23.71 -12.33 -6.67
C ASN A 157 -24.74 -11.50 -5.87
N PRO A 158 -25.46 -12.12 -4.91
CA PRO A 158 -26.43 -11.45 -4.05
C PRO A 158 -25.86 -10.32 -3.18
N LYS A 159 -24.56 -10.29 -2.90
CA LYS A 159 -23.89 -9.24 -2.10
C LYS A 159 -23.39 -8.07 -2.93
N TYR A 160 -23.45 -8.18 -4.26
CA TYR A 160 -22.83 -7.23 -5.18
C TYR A 160 -23.28 -5.78 -4.97
N LEU A 161 -24.58 -5.55 -4.73
CA LEU A 161 -25.10 -4.19 -4.53
C LEU A 161 -24.62 -3.55 -3.23
N VAL A 162 -24.42 -4.34 -2.17
CA VAL A 162 -23.91 -3.85 -0.88
C VAL A 162 -22.42 -3.49 -1.03
N GLU A 163 -21.64 -4.36 -1.65
CA GLU A 163 -20.22 -4.14 -1.92
C GLU A 163 -20.02 -2.92 -2.83
N LEU A 164 -20.84 -2.78 -3.87
CA LEU A 164 -20.80 -1.65 -4.80
C LEU A 164 -21.19 -0.32 -4.14
N GLU A 165 -22.24 -0.32 -3.29
CA GLU A 165 -22.61 0.87 -2.52
C GLU A 165 -21.45 1.32 -1.63
N GLN A 166 -20.86 0.38 -0.88
CA GLN A 166 -19.73 0.65 0.00
C GLN A 166 -18.53 1.20 -0.79
N GLU A 167 -18.18 0.59 -1.92
CA GLU A 167 -17.10 1.05 -2.80
C GLU A 167 -17.33 2.50 -3.26
N ILE A 168 -18.54 2.85 -3.69
CA ILE A 168 -18.86 4.20 -4.16
C ILE A 168 -18.75 5.22 -3.01
N LEU A 169 -19.26 4.89 -1.83
CA LEU A 169 -19.22 5.78 -0.67
C LEU A 169 -17.83 5.92 -0.07
N ASP A 170 -16.99 4.88 -0.13
CA ASP A 170 -15.62 4.91 0.37
C ASP A 170 -14.71 5.83 -0.45
N ASN A 171 -15.00 6.03 -1.74
CA ASN A 171 -14.31 7.01 -2.56
C ASN A 171 -14.55 8.48 -2.12
N LEU A 172 -15.51 8.74 -1.21
CA LEU A 172 -15.77 10.06 -0.64
C LEU A 172 -15.14 10.27 0.75
N GLN A 173 -14.36 9.32 1.25
CA GLN A 173 -13.73 9.44 2.57
C GLN A 173 -12.67 10.54 2.61
N THR A 174 -12.69 11.36 3.66
CA THR A 174 -11.64 12.35 3.91
C THR A 174 -10.34 11.69 4.38
N PRO A 175 -9.18 12.38 4.32
CA PRO A 175 -7.95 11.90 4.94
C PRO A 175 -8.13 11.50 6.41
N ARG A 176 -8.96 12.25 7.16
CA ARG A 176 -9.31 11.91 8.54
C ARG A 176 -10.08 10.59 8.63
N GLU A 177 -11.15 10.45 7.86
CA GLU A 177 -11.99 9.24 7.88
C GLU A 177 -11.21 7.98 7.47
N LEU A 178 -10.29 8.09 6.52
CA LEU A 178 -9.39 6.99 6.13
C LEU A 178 -8.51 6.55 7.30
N ILE A 179 -7.91 7.49 8.04
CA ILE A 179 -7.13 7.15 9.24
C ILE A 179 -8.04 6.55 10.32
N GLU A 180 -9.23 7.10 10.55
CA GLU A 180 -10.20 6.55 11.50
C GLU A 180 -10.68 5.13 11.13
N GLN A 181 -10.67 4.76 9.85
CA GLN A 181 -10.98 3.41 9.39
C GLN A 181 -9.98 2.37 9.92
N LEU A 182 -8.74 2.75 10.22
CA LEU A 182 -7.80 1.84 10.87
C LEU A 182 -8.37 1.29 12.18
N ASN A 183 -9.26 2.04 12.85
CA ASN A 183 -9.93 1.61 14.08
C ASN A 183 -10.85 0.38 13.90
N THR A 184 -11.24 0.02 12.68
CA THR A 184 -12.12 -1.14 12.42
C THR A 184 -11.37 -2.46 12.31
N PHE A 185 -10.05 -2.44 12.15
CA PHE A 185 -9.24 -3.66 12.05
C PHE A 185 -8.94 -4.23 13.43
N GLU A 186 -9.24 -5.51 13.68
CA GLU A 186 -8.96 -6.12 15.00
C GLU A 186 -7.45 -6.37 15.20
N ASN A 187 -6.75 -6.73 14.12
CA ASN A 187 -5.34 -7.10 14.14
C ASN A 187 -4.49 -6.09 13.36
N SER A 188 -3.16 -6.22 13.49
CA SER A 188 -2.22 -5.51 12.62
C SER A 188 -2.42 -5.95 11.17
N MET A 189 -2.35 -5.00 10.26
CA MET A 189 -2.48 -5.22 8.83
C MET A 189 -1.20 -5.88 8.29
N SER A 190 -1.37 -6.79 7.33
CA SER A 190 -0.26 -7.27 6.51
C SER A 190 0.39 -6.11 5.73
N TYR A 191 1.56 -6.38 5.15
CA TYR A 191 2.24 -5.41 4.30
C TYR A 191 1.36 -4.96 3.12
N GLU A 192 0.75 -5.90 2.39
CA GLU A 192 -0.08 -5.61 1.22
C GLU A 192 -1.34 -4.81 1.57
N GLU A 193 -2.00 -5.15 2.67
CA GLU A 193 -3.15 -4.37 3.17
C GLU A 193 -2.73 -2.94 3.52
N SER A 194 -1.58 -2.78 4.20
CA SER A 194 -1.06 -1.48 4.60
C SER A 194 -0.62 -0.65 3.40
N ARG A 195 -0.08 -1.28 2.37
CA ARG A 195 0.30 -0.65 1.10
C ARG A 195 -0.93 -0.18 0.33
N TYR A 196 -1.95 -1.03 0.22
CA TYR A 196 -3.24 -0.68 -0.38
C TYR A 196 -3.90 0.49 0.36
N PHE A 197 -3.89 0.44 1.69
CA PHE A 197 -4.37 1.52 2.54
C PHE A 197 -3.62 2.83 2.28
N PHE A 198 -2.28 2.80 2.29
CA PHE A 198 -1.47 4.00 2.05
C PHE A 198 -1.75 4.61 0.69
N SER A 199 -1.95 3.79 -0.35
CA SER A 199 -2.32 4.28 -1.69
C SER A 199 -3.62 5.09 -1.66
N ASN A 200 -4.67 4.54 -1.07
CA ASN A 200 -5.96 5.23 -0.93
C ASN A 200 -5.83 6.50 -0.09
N TYR A 201 -5.11 6.42 1.04
CA TYR A 201 -4.81 7.58 1.88
C TYR A 201 -4.09 8.68 1.10
N PHE A 202 -3.05 8.33 0.34
CA PHE A 202 -2.24 9.28 -0.40
C PHE A 202 -3.06 10.03 -1.46
N TYR A 203 -3.86 9.30 -2.26
CA TYR A 203 -4.63 9.90 -3.35
C TYR A 203 -5.71 10.86 -2.85
N SER A 204 -6.39 10.55 -1.74
CA SER A 204 -7.33 11.48 -1.11
C SER A 204 -6.62 12.64 -0.41
N THR A 205 -5.43 12.40 0.15
CA THR A 205 -4.66 13.40 0.90
C THR A 205 -4.04 14.46 0.01
N LYS A 206 -3.43 14.09 -1.11
CA LYS A 206 -2.58 15.00 -1.91
C LYS A 206 -3.33 16.26 -2.36
N ASP A 207 -4.57 16.13 -2.82
CA ASP A 207 -5.33 17.26 -3.39
C ASP A 207 -5.86 18.18 -2.29
N VAL A 208 -6.32 17.59 -1.18
CA VAL A 208 -6.80 18.34 -0.01
C VAL A 208 -5.63 19.10 0.62
N LEU A 209 -4.47 18.45 0.75
CA LEU A 209 -3.24 19.06 1.25
C LEU A 209 -2.78 20.22 0.36
N GLN A 210 -2.81 20.02 -0.96
CA GLN A 210 -2.44 21.05 -1.92
C GLN A 210 -3.41 22.22 -1.90
N TYR A 211 -4.72 21.97 -1.79
CA TYR A 211 -5.72 23.03 -1.63
C TYR A 211 -5.40 23.89 -0.40
N TYR A 212 -5.25 23.30 0.79
CA TYR A 212 -4.97 24.08 1.99
C TYR A 212 -3.63 24.80 1.93
N THR A 213 -2.61 24.19 1.32
CA THR A 213 -1.30 24.83 1.14
C THR A 213 -1.41 26.07 0.25
N ASN A 214 -2.18 26.00 -0.84
CA ASN A 214 -2.41 27.15 -1.71
C ASN A 214 -3.15 28.30 -0.99
N GLN A 215 -4.05 27.96 -0.05
CA GLN A 215 -4.76 28.96 0.77
C GLN A 215 -3.84 29.71 1.75
N LEU A 216 -2.58 29.26 1.96
CA LEU A 216 -1.61 29.99 2.80
C LEU A 216 -0.98 31.19 2.10
N SER A 217 -1.05 31.27 0.75
CA SER A 217 -0.36 32.32 -0.03
C SER A 217 -0.69 33.76 0.41
N PRO A 218 -1.96 34.12 0.72
CA PRO A 218 -2.28 35.46 1.21
C PRO A 218 -1.71 35.78 2.61
N TYR A 219 -1.27 34.75 3.35
CA TYR A 219 -0.87 34.85 4.75
C TYR A 219 0.64 34.74 4.98
N THR A 220 1.46 34.61 3.95
CA THR A 220 2.91 34.39 4.08
C THR A 220 3.59 35.42 4.99
N SER A 221 3.26 36.71 4.87
CA SER A 221 3.80 37.77 5.72
C SER A 221 3.39 37.67 7.19
N VAL A 222 2.18 37.17 7.46
CA VAL A 222 1.66 36.97 8.82
C VAL A 222 2.29 35.72 9.45
N LEU A 223 2.43 34.66 8.67
CA LEU A 223 3.04 33.40 9.10
C LEU A 223 4.52 33.55 9.46
N ALA A 224 5.22 34.52 8.85
CA ALA A 224 6.61 34.86 9.16
C ALA A 224 6.79 35.63 10.49
N GLN A 225 5.70 36.08 11.11
CA GLN A 225 5.77 36.84 12.36
C GLN A 225 6.03 35.91 13.55
N LYS A 226 6.82 36.37 14.53
CA LYS A 226 7.10 35.61 15.75
C LYS A 226 5.86 35.42 16.63
N GLU A 227 4.96 36.40 16.63
CA GLU A 227 3.70 36.34 17.38
C GLU A 227 2.61 35.62 16.57
N LYS A 228 2.07 34.53 17.12
CA LYS A 228 1.04 33.71 16.47
C LYS A 228 -0.38 34.27 16.62
N ASN A 229 -0.54 35.58 16.48
CA ASN A 229 -1.84 36.26 16.50
C ASN A 229 -2.44 36.27 15.08
N TYR A 230 -2.81 35.08 14.61
CA TYR A 230 -3.30 34.91 13.25
C TYR A 230 -4.72 35.47 13.07
N PRO A 231 -5.06 36.00 11.87
CA PRO A 231 -6.43 36.31 11.50
C PRO A 231 -7.36 35.12 11.73
N LYS A 232 -8.65 35.40 11.98
CA LYS A 232 -9.65 34.38 12.27
C LYS A 232 -9.73 33.33 11.16
N GLU A 233 -9.63 33.77 9.91
CA GLU A 233 -9.68 32.95 8.71
C GLU A 233 -8.48 31.98 8.64
N LEU A 234 -7.27 32.47 8.96
CA LEU A 234 -6.07 31.64 9.00
C LEU A 234 -6.11 30.63 10.17
N ASN A 235 -6.59 31.06 11.34
CA ASN A 235 -6.81 30.15 12.46
C ASN A 235 -7.82 29.05 12.13
N GLN A 236 -8.91 29.40 11.42
CA GLN A 236 -9.88 28.43 10.95
C GLN A 236 -9.28 27.48 9.92
N LEU A 237 -8.50 27.98 8.96
CA LEU A 237 -7.79 27.17 7.97
C LEU A 237 -6.86 26.15 8.64
N ILE A 238 -6.01 26.61 9.57
CA ILE A 238 -5.10 25.75 10.33
C ILE A 238 -5.87 24.73 11.17
N ALA A 239 -6.97 25.14 11.83
CA ALA A 239 -7.78 24.23 12.63
C ALA A 239 -8.45 23.14 11.78
N THR A 240 -8.98 23.50 10.61
CA THR A 240 -9.59 22.53 9.68
C THR A 240 -8.53 21.58 9.11
N ALA A 241 -7.37 22.10 8.70
CA ALA A 241 -6.25 21.28 8.22
C ALA A 241 -5.76 20.29 9.30
N LYS A 242 -5.64 20.75 10.55
CA LYS A 242 -5.27 19.89 11.70
C LYS A 242 -6.24 18.74 11.93
N LYS A 243 -7.56 18.93 11.72
CA LYS A 243 -8.53 17.83 11.80
C LYS A 243 -8.27 16.73 10.78
N GLN A 244 -7.65 17.08 9.65
CA GLN A 244 -7.25 16.15 8.59
C GLN A 244 -5.83 15.60 8.78
N TYR A 245 -5.25 15.75 9.98
CA TYR A 245 -3.87 15.36 10.30
C TYR A 245 -2.80 16.14 9.54
N PHE A 246 -3.10 17.39 9.16
CA PHE A 246 -2.13 18.25 8.49
C PHE A 246 -1.49 19.25 9.45
N GLU A 247 -0.17 19.28 9.44
CA GLU A 247 0.64 20.18 10.25
C GLU A 247 1.19 21.31 9.38
N LEU A 248 1.11 22.53 9.90
CA LEU A 248 1.75 23.67 9.26
C LEU A 248 3.27 23.53 9.44
N SER A 249 3.99 23.47 8.33
CA SER A 249 5.43 23.37 8.25
C SER A 249 6.00 24.59 7.52
N ASN A 250 7.26 24.92 7.82
CA ASN A 250 8.02 25.95 7.13
C ASN A 250 9.40 25.41 6.71
N VAL A 251 9.80 25.76 5.50
CA VAL A 251 11.16 25.56 4.98
C VAL A 251 11.67 26.93 4.57
N GLY A 252 12.61 27.48 5.33
CA GLY A 252 12.93 28.91 5.27
C GLY A 252 11.66 29.76 5.44
N ASN A 253 11.35 30.58 4.42
CA ASN A 253 10.15 31.42 4.36
C ASN A 253 8.97 30.82 3.58
N ASN A 254 9.08 29.54 3.15
CA ASN A 254 8.02 28.86 2.44
C ASN A 254 7.17 28.05 3.41
N PHE A 255 5.92 28.47 3.61
CA PHE A 255 4.94 27.80 4.46
C PHE A 255 4.09 26.83 3.65
N SER A 256 3.92 25.61 4.18
CA SER A 256 3.11 24.57 3.55
C SER A 256 2.48 23.68 4.61
N PHE A 257 1.38 23.02 4.29
CA PHE A 257 0.91 21.92 5.13
C PHE A 257 1.62 20.62 4.77
N ARG A 258 1.84 19.76 5.76
CA ARG A 258 2.37 18.40 5.62
C ARG A 258 1.43 17.41 6.29
N ALA A 259 1.23 16.25 5.69
CA ALA A 259 0.39 15.21 6.27
C ALA A 259 1.20 14.39 7.28
N ASN A 260 0.77 14.38 8.54
CA ASN A 260 1.45 13.65 9.61
C ASN A 260 0.44 12.92 10.51
N PRO A 261 -0.28 11.91 9.99
CA PRO A 261 -1.27 11.19 10.77
C PRO A 261 -0.67 10.26 11.83
N ILE A 262 0.59 9.83 11.64
CA ILE A 262 1.20 8.74 12.44
C ILE A 262 2.16 9.25 13.51
N PHE A 263 2.97 10.29 13.23
CA PHE A 263 4.11 10.66 14.07
C PHE A 263 3.88 11.90 14.94
N GLN A 264 2.67 12.47 14.92
CA GLN A 264 2.29 13.57 15.80
C GLN A 264 2.12 13.08 17.25
N LYS A 265 2.31 13.98 18.22
CA LYS A 265 2.17 13.65 19.66
C LYS A 265 0.80 13.05 20.03
N ASN A 266 -0.25 13.44 19.31
CA ASN A 266 -1.62 12.98 19.53
C ASN A 266 -2.08 12.03 18.40
N SER A 267 -1.14 11.26 17.85
CA SER A 267 -1.46 10.24 16.84
C SER A 267 -2.42 9.21 17.44
N PRO A 268 -3.44 8.77 16.69
CA PRO A 268 -4.35 7.76 17.20
C PRO A 268 -3.63 6.43 17.46
N ALA A 269 -3.94 5.75 18.57
CA ALA A 269 -3.30 4.48 18.93
C ALA A 269 -3.48 3.40 17.84
N TYR A 270 -4.60 3.39 17.13
CA TYR A 270 -4.86 2.45 16.04
C TYR A 270 -3.94 2.64 14.81
N ALA A 271 -3.17 3.73 14.73
CA ALA A 271 -2.15 3.91 13.70
C ALA A 271 -1.05 2.83 13.76
N GLU A 272 -0.84 2.22 14.93
CA GLU A 272 0.07 1.10 15.14
C GLU A 272 -0.37 -0.19 14.42
N ARG A 273 -1.59 -0.23 13.86
CA ARG A 273 -2.07 -1.36 13.05
C ARG A 273 -1.44 -1.39 11.66
N LEU A 274 -0.84 -0.29 11.22
CA LEU A 274 -0.13 -0.24 9.94
C LEU A 274 1.14 -1.09 10.02
N HIS A 275 1.41 -1.82 8.94
CA HIS A 275 2.63 -2.57 8.82
C HIS A 275 3.84 -1.64 8.84
N SER A 276 4.81 -1.94 9.70
CA SER A 276 5.99 -1.09 9.93
C SER A 276 6.82 -0.80 8.66
N ASP A 277 6.84 -1.71 7.68
CA ASP A 277 7.53 -1.53 6.40
C ASP A 277 6.92 -0.43 5.52
N ILE A 278 5.68 0.03 5.78
CA ILE A 278 5.06 1.15 5.04
C ILE A 278 5.37 2.52 5.66
N LEU A 279 5.90 2.55 6.88
CA LEU A 279 6.02 3.78 7.67
C LEU A 279 6.99 4.80 7.06
N GLY A 280 7.96 4.37 6.25
CA GLY A 280 8.85 5.28 5.51
C GLY A 280 8.08 6.20 4.56
N LEU A 281 7.02 5.72 3.90
CA LEU A 281 6.18 6.53 3.03
C LEU A 281 5.40 7.60 3.82
N PHE A 282 4.78 7.21 4.94
CA PHE A 282 4.11 8.18 5.83
C PHE A 282 5.10 9.21 6.38
N LYS A 283 6.32 8.77 6.73
CA LYS A 283 7.34 9.66 7.27
C LYS A 283 7.83 10.66 6.21
N TYR A 284 7.91 10.24 4.95
CA TYR A 284 8.21 11.12 3.84
C TYR A 284 7.11 12.17 3.61
N LEU A 285 5.83 11.81 3.71
CA LEU A 285 4.73 12.78 3.64
C LEU A 285 4.81 13.84 4.78
N ALA A 286 5.21 13.40 5.98
CA ALA A 286 5.31 14.27 7.14
C ALA A 286 6.50 15.23 7.09
N THR A 287 7.65 14.76 6.57
CA THR A 287 8.91 15.51 6.66
C THR A 287 9.29 16.22 5.36
N GLY A 288 8.92 15.67 4.21
CA GLY A 288 9.39 16.12 2.90
C GLY A 288 10.89 15.87 2.70
N SER A 289 11.55 16.75 1.94
CA SER A 289 13.01 16.70 1.74
C SER A 289 13.74 16.72 3.08
N LEU A 290 14.77 15.90 3.27
CA LEU A 290 15.60 16.00 4.49
C LEU A 290 16.71 17.04 4.34
N LEU A 291 16.91 17.54 3.12
CA LEU A 291 17.94 18.50 2.77
C LEU A 291 17.34 19.88 2.39
N GLU A 292 18.10 20.93 2.70
CA GLU A 292 17.92 22.28 2.16
C GLU A 292 19.24 22.68 1.48
N GLY A 293 19.31 22.47 0.16
CA GLY A 293 20.58 22.50 -0.57
C GLY A 293 21.45 21.31 -0.15
N GLU A 294 22.64 21.59 0.38
CA GLU A 294 23.57 20.58 0.92
C GLU A 294 23.44 20.40 2.44
N ASN A 295 22.60 21.20 3.10
CA ASN A 295 22.46 21.20 4.55
C ASN A 295 21.32 20.30 5.01
N LEU A 296 21.49 19.68 6.19
CA LEU A 296 20.43 18.91 6.83
C LEU A 296 19.35 19.85 7.39
N ARG A 297 18.08 19.51 7.17
CA ARG A 297 16.95 20.22 7.79
C ARG A 297 16.72 19.82 9.25
N PHE A 298 17.22 18.65 9.65
CA PHE A 298 17.12 18.09 10.99
C PHE A 298 18.52 17.81 11.53
N SER A 299 18.64 17.55 12.83
CA SER A 299 19.91 17.07 13.39
C SER A 299 20.35 15.77 12.69
N ALA A 300 21.64 15.48 12.66
CA ALA A 300 22.14 14.24 12.04
C ALA A 300 21.53 12.98 12.67
N GLU A 301 21.39 12.95 13.99
CA GLU A 301 20.78 11.84 14.73
C GLU A 301 19.28 11.69 14.42
N GLU A 302 18.54 12.78 14.26
CA GLU A 302 17.13 12.70 13.83
C GLU A 302 17.04 12.25 12.37
N THR A 303 17.92 12.75 11.50
CA THR A 303 17.97 12.42 10.08
C THR A 303 18.19 10.92 9.87
N VAL A 304 19.18 10.30 10.51
CA VAL A 304 19.43 8.86 10.38
C VAL A 304 18.30 7.99 10.92
N ARG A 305 17.56 8.46 11.94
CA ARG A 305 16.34 7.76 12.41
C ARG A 305 15.24 7.80 11.36
N ILE A 306 15.11 8.90 10.62
CA ILE A 306 14.19 8.99 9.48
C ILE A 306 14.66 8.07 8.35
N LEU A 307 15.95 8.13 8.00
CA LEU A 307 16.53 7.28 6.96
C LEU A 307 16.37 5.79 7.26
N LYS A 308 16.41 5.38 8.52
CA LYS A 308 16.12 3.99 8.91
C LYS A 308 14.71 3.54 8.51
N LEU A 309 13.71 4.41 8.64
CA LEU A 309 12.35 4.10 8.18
C LEU A 309 12.29 4.04 6.65
N TYR A 310 13.05 4.90 5.96
CA TYR A 310 13.11 4.89 4.50
C TYR A 310 13.77 3.62 3.98
N GLU A 311 14.92 3.25 4.56
CA GLU A 311 15.65 2.01 4.28
C GLU A 311 14.72 0.80 4.39
N ARG A 312 14.00 0.69 5.51
CA ARG A 312 13.08 -0.42 5.76
C ARG A 312 12.01 -0.55 4.67
N THR A 313 11.39 0.56 4.28
CA THR A 313 10.41 0.59 3.18
C THR A 313 11.05 0.25 1.82
N LEU A 314 12.23 0.78 1.53
CA LEU A 314 12.92 0.61 0.25
C LEU A 314 13.47 -0.81 0.04
N ILE A 315 13.79 -1.52 1.12
CA ILE A 315 14.20 -2.93 1.05
C ILE A 315 13.04 -3.82 0.58
N MET A 316 11.79 -3.46 0.89
CA MET A 316 10.61 -4.26 0.56
C MET A 316 9.99 -3.99 -0.81
N ASP A 317 9.92 -2.73 -1.25
CA ASP A 317 9.19 -2.37 -2.47
C ASP A 317 10.12 -1.96 -3.63
N LEU A 318 10.25 -2.80 -4.66
CA LEU A 318 10.95 -2.47 -5.91
C LEU A 318 10.06 -2.57 -7.17
N SER A 319 8.81 -2.09 -7.08
CA SER A 319 7.80 -1.92 -8.17
C SER A 319 7.16 -3.23 -8.68
N ILE A 320 5.86 -3.30 -9.02
CA ILE A 320 5.16 -2.55 -10.08
C ILE A 320 3.70 -2.24 -9.68
N ALA A 321 3.33 -0.95 -9.81
CA ALA A 321 2.00 -0.33 -9.90
C ALA A 321 1.47 0.44 -8.66
N GLY A 322 1.11 1.70 -8.92
CA GLY A 322 0.33 2.60 -8.05
C GLY A 322 1.10 3.79 -7.48
N LEU A 323 2.28 3.55 -6.89
CA LEU A 323 3.03 4.52 -6.07
C LEU A 323 4.50 4.69 -6.50
N ASP A 324 4.87 4.20 -7.68
CA ASP A 324 6.26 4.15 -8.18
C ASP A 324 6.99 5.51 -8.11
N PHE A 325 6.26 6.62 -8.24
CA PHE A 325 6.86 7.95 -8.13
C PHE A 325 7.23 8.30 -6.67
N LEU A 326 6.40 7.97 -5.67
CA LEU A 326 6.75 8.22 -4.27
C LEU A 326 7.92 7.37 -3.83
N LEU A 327 7.98 6.11 -4.26
CA LEU A 327 9.12 5.24 -3.96
C LEU A 327 10.40 5.74 -4.61
N ARG A 328 10.31 6.25 -5.84
CA ARG A 328 11.44 6.91 -6.52
C ARG A 328 11.91 8.15 -5.75
N ASP A 329 10.99 8.96 -5.26
CA ASP A 329 11.30 10.16 -4.49
C ASP A 329 11.89 9.81 -3.12
N LEU A 330 11.30 8.83 -2.42
CA LEU A 330 11.82 8.28 -1.16
C LEU A 330 13.24 7.72 -1.32
N LYS A 331 13.47 6.94 -2.38
CA LYS A 331 14.78 6.42 -2.77
C LYS A 331 15.78 7.54 -2.96
N LYS A 332 15.41 8.55 -3.75
CA LYS A 332 16.27 9.71 -4.03
C LYS A 332 16.60 10.47 -2.75
N GLU A 333 15.64 10.68 -1.86
CA GLU A 333 15.87 11.30 -0.56
C GLU A 333 16.82 10.48 0.31
N PHE A 334 16.64 9.15 0.36
CA PHE A 334 17.51 8.27 1.12
C PHE A 334 18.95 8.34 0.63
N GLU A 335 19.16 8.12 -0.67
CA GLU A 335 20.50 8.09 -1.29
C GLU A 335 21.24 9.42 -1.12
N ASN A 336 20.59 10.55 -1.42
CA ASN A 336 21.23 11.86 -1.34
C ASN A 336 21.55 12.23 0.11
N THR A 337 20.61 12.04 1.03
CA THR A 337 20.79 12.44 2.42
C THR A 337 21.83 11.56 3.11
N TRP A 338 21.84 10.26 2.82
CA TRP A 338 22.86 9.37 3.36
C TRP A 338 24.25 9.69 2.80
N LEU A 339 24.35 10.02 1.51
CA LEU A 339 25.62 10.46 0.90
C LEU A 339 26.17 11.72 1.56
N VAL A 340 25.30 12.71 1.83
CA VAL A 340 25.67 13.95 2.53
C VAL A 340 26.20 13.63 3.93
N LEU A 341 25.51 12.79 4.69
CA LEU A 341 25.95 12.38 6.03
C LEU A 341 27.30 11.66 6.01
N LEU A 342 27.53 10.78 5.03
CA LEU A 342 28.80 10.06 4.89
C LEU A 342 29.98 10.97 4.53
N LYS A 343 29.73 12.03 3.73
CA LYS A 343 30.76 13.00 3.32
C LYS A 343 31.04 14.07 4.37
N GLY A 344 30.23 14.12 5.42
CA GLY A 344 30.27 15.14 6.46
C GLY A 344 29.38 16.32 6.14
N THR A 345 28.92 16.99 7.19
CA THR A 345 28.05 18.17 7.15
C THR A 345 28.78 19.38 7.73
N GLU A 346 28.15 20.55 7.73
CA GLU A 346 28.71 21.76 8.37
C GLU A 346 29.04 21.52 9.85
N ASP A 347 28.13 20.88 10.59
CA ASP A 347 28.29 20.56 12.02
C ASP A 347 29.20 19.34 12.28
N MET A 348 29.42 18.48 11.28
CA MET A 348 30.26 17.29 11.38
C MET A 348 31.17 17.21 10.15
N SER A 349 32.12 18.14 10.09
CA SER A 349 33.03 18.25 8.96
C SER A 349 33.79 16.96 8.70
N ARG A 350 34.10 16.70 7.43
CA ARG A 350 34.74 15.45 7.00
C ARG A 350 36.00 15.14 7.81
N TYR A 351 35.99 13.97 8.43
CA TYR A 351 37.05 13.43 9.31
C TYR A 351 37.29 14.20 10.62
N SER A 352 36.39 15.09 11.03
CA SER A 352 36.39 15.60 12.40
C SER A 352 36.13 14.46 13.40
N PRO A 353 36.49 14.62 14.68
CA PRO A 353 36.19 13.64 15.72
C PRO A 353 34.71 13.22 15.74
N GLU A 354 33.80 14.19 15.61
CA GLU A 354 32.35 13.99 15.60
C GLU A 354 31.92 13.18 14.37
N HIS A 355 32.50 13.46 13.19
CA HIS A 355 32.23 12.70 11.98
C HIS A 355 32.73 11.26 12.08
N ILE A 356 33.92 11.03 12.63
CA ILE A 356 34.46 9.68 12.83
C ILE A 356 33.64 8.90 13.87
N GLU A 357 33.22 9.55 14.95
CA GLU A 357 32.33 8.95 15.94
C GLU A 357 31.00 8.54 15.30
N PHE A 358 30.40 9.42 14.50
CA PHE A 358 29.19 9.13 13.74
C PHE A 358 29.36 7.93 12.80
N LEU A 359 30.41 7.92 11.96
CA LEU A 359 30.68 6.82 11.04
C LEU A 359 30.93 5.51 11.77
N THR A 360 31.64 5.55 12.89
CA THR A 360 31.90 4.37 13.73
C THR A 360 30.59 3.83 14.33
N ALA A 361 29.74 4.71 14.85
CA ALA A 361 28.44 4.33 15.37
C ALA A 361 27.54 3.71 14.27
N ALA A 362 27.56 4.28 13.06
CA ALA A 362 26.87 3.72 11.90
C ALA A 362 27.43 2.33 11.54
N ALA A 363 28.76 2.19 11.42
CA ALA A 363 29.45 0.93 11.12
C ALA A 363 29.19 -0.18 12.16
N ASN A 364 28.98 0.20 13.43
CA ASN A 364 28.59 -0.71 14.49
C ASN A 364 27.10 -1.10 14.46
N GLY A 365 26.32 -0.55 13.52
CA GLY A 365 24.94 -0.94 13.28
C GLY A 365 23.90 -0.17 14.12
N LYS A 366 24.27 0.99 14.68
CA LYS A 366 23.35 1.83 15.48
C LYS A 366 22.09 2.25 14.70
N TYR A 367 22.21 2.47 13.40
CA TYR A 367 21.15 3.03 12.57
C TYR A 367 20.40 1.96 11.78
N GLY A 368 20.77 1.73 10.51
CA GLY A 368 20.21 0.71 9.62
C GLY A 368 21.32 -0.10 8.96
N GLU A 369 20.96 -1.20 8.32
CA GLU A 369 21.91 -2.19 7.82
C GLU A 369 22.63 -1.72 6.55
N SER A 370 21.94 -1.00 5.66
CA SER A 370 22.53 -0.37 4.48
C SER A 370 23.53 0.72 4.89
N MET A 371 23.11 1.52 5.87
CA MET A 371 23.97 2.53 6.48
C MET A 371 25.19 1.89 7.15
N ARG A 372 25.01 0.77 7.85
CA ARG A 372 26.09 0.00 8.49
C ARG A 372 27.12 -0.50 7.48
N LEU A 373 26.67 -1.22 6.45
CA LEU A 373 27.56 -1.78 5.44
C LEU A 373 28.39 -0.70 4.74
N THR A 374 27.75 0.39 4.34
CA THR A 374 28.45 1.49 3.66
C THR A 374 29.47 2.17 4.59
N ALA A 375 29.09 2.40 5.86
CA ALA A 375 29.97 3.04 6.84
C ALA A 375 31.15 2.14 7.27
N GLN A 376 30.94 0.82 7.36
CA GLN A 376 31.96 -0.13 7.80
C GLN A 376 33.22 -0.06 6.91
N PHE A 377 33.05 -0.13 5.59
CA PHE A 377 34.19 -0.04 4.66
C PHE A 377 34.96 1.28 4.80
N ILE A 378 34.24 2.39 5.00
CA ILE A 378 34.84 3.72 5.15
C ILE A 378 35.65 3.79 6.45
N VAL A 379 35.12 3.27 7.56
CA VAL A 379 35.79 3.26 8.87
C VAL A 379 37.03 2.36 8.84
N GLU A 380 36.96 1.19 8.21
CA GLU A 380 38.11 0.28 8.06
C GLU A 380 39.26 0.94 7.29
N GLU A 381 38.98 1.57 6.14
CA GLU A 381 39.98 2.31 5.37
C GLU A 381 40.57 3.48 6.16
N TYR A 382 39.72 4.25 6.84
CA TYR A 382 40.14 5.38 7.67
C TYR A 382 41.03 4.93 8.84
N ASN A 383 40.71 3.81 9.49
CA ASN A 383 41.53 3.29 10.58
C ASN A 383 42.92 2.85 10.09
N ALA A 384 43.00 2.32 8.87
CA ALA A 384 44.26 1.92 8.25
C ALA A 384 45.13 3.12 7.81
N ASN A 385 44.53 4.12 7.16
CA ASN A 385 45.29 5.15 6.42
C ASN A 385 44.95 6.60 6.80
N LYS A 386 44.06 6.82 7.78
CA LYS A 386 43.48 8.13 8.14
C LYS A 386 42.79 8.86 6.98
N GLN A 387 42.48 8.12 5.91
CA GLN A 387 41.75 8.55 4.72
C GLN A 387 40.98 7.35 4.18
N SER A 388 39.87 7.61 3.48
CA SER A 388 39.08 6.57 2.80
C SER A 388 38.90 6.95 1.33
N LYS A 389 39.44 6.10 0.45
CA LYS A 389 39.27 6.22 -1.00
C LYS A 389 37.83 5.92 -1.39
N THR A 390 37.19 4.98 -0.70
CA THR A 390 35.78 4.67 -0.88
C THR A 390 34.94 5.92 -0.67
N LEU A 391 35.17 6.67 0.41
CA LEU A 391 34.45 7.91 0.68
C LEU A 391 34.69 9.00 -0.39
N ASP A 392 35.89 9.08 -0.95
CA ASP A 392 36.22 10.07 -2.01
C ASP A 392 35.42 9.87 -3.29
N ILE A 393 35.21 8.62 -3.69
CA ILE A 393 34.54 8.27 -4.95
C ILE A 393 33.07 7.92 -4.79
N LEU A 394 32.57 7.86 -3.55
CA LEU A 394 31.21 7.41 -3.25
C LEU A 394 30.16 8.27 -3.94
N THR A 395 29.20 7.59 -4.56
CA THR A 395 28.04 8.17 -5.25
C THR A 395 26.74 7.60 -4.69
N THR A 396 25.62 8.23 -5.04
CA THR A 396 24.28 7.72 -4.73
C THR A 396 24.01 6.34 -5.33
N LYS A 397 24.65 6.03 -6.46
CA LYS A 397 24.55 4.72 -7.11
C LYS A 397 25.14 3.61 -6.25
N ASP A 398 26.22 3.88 -5.51
CA ASP A 398 26.85 2.88 -4.65
C ASP A 398 25.95 2.57 -3.45
N ILE A 399 25.33 3.60 -2.86
CA ILE A 399 24.31 3.45 -1.82
C ILE A 399 23.12 2.61 -2.32
N TRP A 400 22.67 2.86 -3.55
CA TRP A 400 21.61 2.07 -4.16
C TRP A 400 21.98 0.60 -4.34
N LEU A 401 23.19 0.34 -4.83
CA LEU A 401 23.66 -1.03 -5.04
C LEU A 401 23.73 -1.80 -3.73
N GLU A 402 24.09 -1.16 -2.61
CA GLU A 402 24.06 -1.82 -1.31
C GLU A 402 22.64 -2.09 -0.80
N LEU A 403 21.68 -1.19 -1.01
CA LEU A 403 20.27 -1.49 -0.74
C LEU A 403 19.76 -2.69 -1.54
N LEU A 404 20.09 -2.77 -2.84
CA LEU A 404 19.74 -3.93 -3.67
C LEU A 404 20.42 -5.21 -3.17
N ASN A 405 21.69 -5.12 -2.82
CA ASN A 405 22.45 -6.25 -2.28
C ASN A 405 21.83 -6.76 -0.97
N LEU A 406 21.39 -5.86 -0.10
CA LEU A 406 20.68 -6.22 1.13
C LEU A 406 19.35 -6.90 0.82
N ARG A 407 18.52 -6.32 -0.04
CA ARG A 407 17.26 -6.94 -0.43
C ARG A 407 17.47 -8.33 -0.99
N ASP A 408 18.38 -8.50 -1.95
CA ASP A 408 18.49 -9.75 -2.70
C ASP A 408 19.25 -10.84 -1.92
N LYS A 409 20.14 -10.45 -0.99
CA LYS A 409 21.03 -11.40 -0.31
C LYS A 409 20.84 -11.50 1.19
N VAL A 410 20.27 -10.50 1.84
CA VAL A 410 20.14 -10.43 3.31
C VAL A 410 18.69 -10.48 3.73
N TYR A 411 17.77 -9.86 3.00
CA TYR A 411 16.34 -9.92 3.30
C TYR A 411 15.64 -10.97 2.44
N ILE A 412 14.57 -11.55 2.97
CA ILE A 412 13.62 -12.38 2.25
C ILE A 412 12.21 -11.91 2.62
N GLU A 413 11.30 -12.03 1.66
CA GLU A 413 9.88 -11.85 1.92
C GLU A 413 9.36 -13.04 2.73
N THR A 414 8.70 -12.75 3.85
CA THR A 414 8.03 -13.73 4.70
C THR A 414 6.64 -14.08 4.16
N GLU A 415 6.00 -15.11 4.75
CA GLU A 415 4.64 -15.51 4.38
C GLU A 415 3.58 -14.41 4.56
N ASP A 416 3.81 -13.44 5.45
CA ASP A 416 2.94 -12.26 5.67
C ASP A 416 3.31 -11.04 4.80
N GLY A 417 4.25 -11.21 3.86
CA GLY A 417 4.71 -10.16 2.95
C GLY A 417 5.64 -9.13 3.59
N SER A 418 6.22 -9.41 4.77
CA SER A 418 7.14 -8.51 5.48
C SER A 418 8.62 -8.79 5.17
N ALA A 419 9.48 -7.82 5.49
CA ALA A 419 10.93 -8.01 5.40
C ALA A 419 11.45 -8.81 6.58
N GLY A 420 12.01 -9.98 6.31
CA GLY A 420 12.81 -10.67 7.30
C GLY A 420 14.26 -10.83 6.88
N LEU A 421 15.16 -10.64 7.84
CA LEU A 421 16.58 -10.86 7.72
C LEU A 421 16.87 -12.37 7.71
N ARG A 422 17.45 -12.86 6.63
CA ARG A 422 17.83 -14.25 6.44
C ARG A 422 19.00 -14.63 7.37
N ILE A 423 18.80 -15.68 8.15
CA ILE A 423 19.88 -16.34 8.88
C ILE A 423 20.54 -17.34 7.91
N ASP A 424 21.56 -16.87 7.21
CA ASP A 424 22.44 -17.70 6.39
C ASP A 424 23.84 -17.85 7.03
N PHE A 425 24.73 -18.58 6.37
CA PHE A 425 26.09 -18.80 6.88
C PHE A 425 26.89 -17.49 7.09
N ARG A 426 26.59 -16.43 6.34
CA ARG A 426 27.28 -15.14 6.46
C ARG A 426 26.79 -14.41 7.70
N TRP A 427 25.49 -14.41 7.95
CA TRP A 427 24.93 -13.81 9.16
C TRP A 427 25.38 -14.53 10.43
N ILE A 428 25.43 -15.86 10.40
CA ILE A 428 25.95 -16.67 11.51
C ILE A 428 27.42 -16.31 11.77
N TYR A 429 28.23 -16.18 10.72
CA TYR A 429 29.64 -15.79 10.85
C TYR A 429 29.83 -14.36 11.40
N GLN A 430 29.00 -13.40 10.97
CA GLN A 430 29.02 -12.05 11.53
C GLN A 430 28.62 -12.03 13.02
N THR A 431 27.62 -12.82 13.38
CA THR A 431 27.19 -12.98 14.77
C THR A 431 28.28 -13.65 15.61
N GLU A 432 28.97 -14.65 15.06
CA GLU A 432 30.13 -15.29 15.68
C GLU A 432 31.27 -14.28 15.89
N ALA A 433 31.58 -13.44 14.90
CA ALA A 433 32.59 -12.40 15.04
C ALA A 433 32.24 -11.40 16.16
N LEU A 434 30.99 -10.95 16.20
CA LEU A 434 30.48 -10.07 17.26
C LEU A 434 30.58 -10.73 18.64
N TYR A 435 30.17 -11.99 18.74
CA TYR A 435 30.29 -12.80 19.95
C TYR A 435 31.76 -12.90 20.40
N ASN A 436 32.66 -13.25 19.49
CA ASN A 436 34.09 -13.36 19.76
C ASN A 436 34.71 -12.03 20.21
N SER A 437 34.32 -10.90 19.59
CA SER A 437 34.76 -9.57 20.02
C SER A 437 34.28 -9.25 21.44
N TYR A 438 33.04 -9.59 21.78
CA TYR A 438 32.49 -9.35 23.11
C TYR A 438 33.15 -10.23 24.18
N ILE A 439 33.24 -11.54 23.98
CA ILE A 439 33.85 -12.45 24.98
C ILE A 439 35.32 -12.14 25.22
N THR A 440 36.04 -11.64 24.19
CA THR A 440 37.47 -11.30 24.30
C THR A 440 37.68 -9.99 25.05
N SER A 441 36.88 -8.96 24.75
CA SER A 441 37.05 -7.62 25.35
C SER A 441 36.33 -7.46 26.69
N LYS A 442 35.23 -8.19 26.89
CA LYS A 442 34.23 -7.98 27.95
C LYS A 442 33.76 -6.52 28.03
N ASP A 443 33.80 -5.81 26.91
CA ASP A 443 33.39 -4.42 26.82
C ASP A 443 31.87 -4.33 26.62
N ASP A 444 31.18 -3.91 27.68
CA ASP A 444 29.72 -3.75 27.68
C ASP A 444 29.25 -2.66 26.70
N THR A 445 30.12 -1.76 26.24
CA THR A 445 29.77 -0.78 25.20
C THR A 445 29.42 -1.45 23.86
N ILE A 446 29.96 -2.64 23.59
CA ILE A 446 29.58 -3.45 22.42
C ILE A 446 28.10 -3.80 22.54
N LEU A 447 27.66 -4.29 23.70
CA LEU A 447 26.26 -4.65 23.96
C LEU A 447 25.35 -3.41 23.95
N ASP A 448 25.83 -2.30 24.50
CA ASP A 448 25.10 -1.02 24.53
C ASP A 448 24.80 -0.48 23.11
N SER A 449 25.65 -0.83 22.15
CA SER A 449 25.54 -0.38 20.75
C SER A 449 24.69 -1.29 19.84
N LEU A 450 24.26 -2.46 20.32
CA LEU A 450 23.59 -3.44 19.48
C LEU A 450 22.19 -2.98 19.07
N ASN A 451 21.89 -3.15 17.79
CA ASN A 451 20.53 -3.03 17.30
C ASN A 451 19.68 -4.25 17.70
N PRO A 452 18.34 -4.14 17.68
CA PRO A 452 17.39 -5.21 17.97
C PRO A 452 17.72 -6.58 17.34
N MET A 453 18.05 -6.62 16.04
CA MET A 453 18.35 -7.86 15.32
C MET A 453 19.64 -8.50 15.81
N ASN A 454 20.66 -7.70 16.10
CA ASN A 454 21.93 -8.16 16.64
C ASN A 454 21.79 -8.61 18.10
N VAL A 455 20.93 -7.99 18.90
CA VAL A 455 20.60 -8.47 20.25
C VAL A 455 20.00 -9.88 20.19
N VAL A 456 18.99 -10.09 19.34
CA VAL A 456 18.36 -11.41 19.17
C VAL A 456 19.31 -12.43 18.54
N SER A 457 20.09 -12.03 17.54
CA SER A 457 21.08 -12.91 16.90
C SER A 457 22.15 -13.35 17.88
N LEU A 458 22.74 -12.42 18.64
CA LEU A 458 23.76 -12.71 19.64
C LEU A 458 23.18 -13.57 20.77
N PHE A 459 21.92 -13.35 21.14
CA PHE A 459 21.22 -14.19 22.10
C PHE A 459 21.07 -15.63 21.57
N LEU A 460 20.53 -15.81 20.36
CA LEU A 460 20.35 -17.13 19.73
C LEU A 460 21.69 -17.87 19.61
N TYR A 461 22.76 -17.15 19.22
CA TYR A 461 24.09 -17.71 19.11
C TYR A 461 24.69 -18.12 20.45
N ALA A 462 24.64 -17.24 21.46
CA ALA A 462 25.19 -17.53 22.80
C ALA A 462 24.43 -18.66 23.49
N HIS A 463 23.09 -18.66 23.43
CA HIS A 463 22.26 -19.73 23.97
C HIS A 463 22.52 -21.05 23.25
N GLY A 464 22.59 -21.04 21.91
CA GLY A 464 22.91 -22.21 21.11
C GLY A 464 24.32 -22.78 21.35
N LYS A 465 25.25 -21.98 21.88
CA LYS A 465 26.60 -22.42 22.32
C LYS A 465 26.63 -22.90 23.78
N GLY A 466 25.53 -22.76 24.52
CA GLY A 466 25.48 -23.02 25.96
C GLY A 466 26.13 -21.93 26.84
N ASP A 467 26.45 -20.76 26.27
CA ASP A 467 26.99 -19.62 27.01
C ASP A 467 25.88 -18.84 27.72
N GLN A 468 25.46 -19.37 28.86
CA GLN A 468 24.42 -18.81 29.70
C GLN A 468 24.81 -17.44 30.30
N GLU A 469 26.11 -17.14 30.44
CA GLU A 469 26.54 -15.84 31.00
C GLU A 469 26.26 -14.72 30.00
N THR A 470 26.70 -14.90 28.75
CA THR A 470 26.49 -13.91 27.69
C THR A 470 25.01 -13.80 27.33
N ALA A 471 24.28 -14.93 27.25
CA ALA A 471 22.84 -14.90 26.99
C ALA A 471 22.07 -14.10 28.05
N LYS A 472 22.37 -14.29 29.35
CA LYS A 472 21.73 -13.54 30.45
C LYS A 472 21.96 -12.03 30.38
N ARG A 473 23.11 -11.58 29.86
CA ARG A 473 23.41 -10.14 29.75
C ARG A 473 22.54 -9.41 28.72
N LEU A 474 21.88 -10.14 27.84
CA LEU A 474 20.96 -9.61 26.82
C LEU A 474 19.50 -9.60 27.28
N LEU A 475 19.21 -10.19 28.44
CA LEU A 475 17.85 -10.34 28.98
C LEU A 475 17.52 -9.34 30.09
N SER A 476 16.24 -9.05 30.25
CA SER A 476 15.72 -8.47 31.49
C SER A 476 15.77 -9.50 32.63
N GLN A 477 15.72 -9.03 33.87
CA GLN A 477 15.69 -9.91 35.05
C GLN A 477 14.44 -10.80 35.12
N GLU A 478 13.40 -10.49 34.34
CA GLU A 478 12.11 -11.19 34.35
C GLU A 478 12.12 -12.43 33.43
N VAL A 479 13.10 -12.57 32.53
CA VAL A 479 13.19 -13.69 31.59
C VAL A 479 13.93 -14.87 32.25
N ASP A 480 13.24 -16.00 32.36
CA ASP A 480 13.78 -17.24 32.93
C ASP A 480 14.31 -18.18 31.83
N LEU A 481 15.62 -18.09 31.56
CA LEU A 481 16.33 -18.97 30.61
C LEU A 481 16.17 -20.46 30.87
N SER A 482 15.89 -20.87 32.12
CA SER A 482 15.76 -22.30 32.44
C SER A 482 14.50 -22.93 31.85
N LYS A 483 13.52 -22.10 31.49
CA LYS A 483 12.26 -22.52 30.86
C LYS A 483 12.30 -22.48 29.34
N MET A 484 13.39 -21.97 28.76
CA MET A 484 13.53 -21.84 27.33
C MET A 484 13.97 -23.16 26.70
N VAL A 485 13.38 -23.49 25.55
CA VAL A 485 13.82 -24.60 24.71
C VAL A 485 15.32 -24.56 24.43
N GLN A 486 15.95 -25.73 24.55
CA GLN A 486 17.38 -25.91 24.29
C GLN A 486 17.57 -26.34 22.84
N PHE A 487 18.53 -25.72 22.17
CA PHE A 487 18.94 -26.06 20.82
C PHE A 487 20.45 -25.85 20.70
N GLU A 488 21.08 -26.56 19.77
CA GLU A 488 22.52 -26.45 19.52
C GLU A 488 22.75 -25.64 18.25
N GLY A 489 23.39 -24.48 18.39
CA GLY A 489 23.73 -23.64 17.25
C GLY A 489 22.56 -22.81 16.66
N MET A 490 22.94 -21.73 15.98
CA MET A 490 22.00 -20.77 15.38
C MET A 490 21.46 -21.26 14.02
N GLU A 491 22.02 -22.33 13.46
CA GLU A 491 21.64 -22.91 12.18
C GLU A 491 20.23 -23.49 12.14
N HIS A 492 19.56 -23.64 13.29
CA HIS A 492 18.16 -24.07 13.35
C HIS A 492 17.16 -23.00 12.86
N PHE A 493 17.61 -21.75 12.72
CA PHE A 493 16.76 -20.63 12.33
C PHE A 493 17.01 -20.23 10.88
N THR A 494 15.96 -19.76 10.20
CA THR A 494 16.01 -19.32 8.79
C THR A 494 15.97 -17.81 8.65
N ILE A 495 15.32 -17.11 9.57
CA ILE A 495 14.95 -15.72 9.40
C ILE A 495 14.70 -15.03 10.74
N LEU A 496 14.99 -13.73 10.82
CA LEU A 496 14.55 -12.81 11.86
C LEU A 496 13.70 -11.71 11.23
N TYR A 497 12.52 -11.42 11.74
CA TYR A 497 11.72 -10.28 11.26
C TYR A 497 11.10 -9.51 12.41
N ALA A 498 11.07 -8.18 12.28
CA ALA A 498 10.56 -7.29 13.32
C ALA A 498 9.07 -7.00 13.09
N THR A 499 8.24 -7.31 14.07
CA THR A 499 6.82 -6.95 14.10
C THR A 499 6.65 -5.80 15.11
N ASP A 500 6.56 -4.56 14.62
CA ASP A 500 6.41 -3.36 15.48
C ASP A 500 4.94 -3.01 15.72
N ALA A 501 4.27 -3.79 16.58
CA ALA A 501 3.03 -3.37 17.21
C ALA A 501 3.36 -2.79 18.60
N SER A 502 3.64 -1.49 18.69
CA SER A 502 3.92 -0.72 19.94
C SER A 502 5.20 -1.05 20.74
N GLN A 503 5.66 -2.32 20.71
CA GLN A 503 6.90 -2.81 21.29
C GLN A 503 7.68 -3.55 20.20
N THR A 504 8.98 -3.33 20.10
CA THR A 504 9.81 -3.99 19.09
C THR A 504 9.84 -5.48 19.41
N THR A 505 9.10 -6.24 18.62
CA THR A 505 9.05 -7.69 18.72
C THR A 505 9.80 -8.27 17.53
N ILE A 506 10.67 -9.23 17.76
CA ILE A 506 11.38 -9.95 16.70
C ILE A 506 10.95 -11.40 16.72
N LYS A 507 10.60 -11.95 15.56
CA LYS A 507 10.31 -13.37 15.41
C LYS A 507 11.45 -14.05 14.67
N ALA A 508 11.94 -15.15 15.23
CA ALA A 508 12.92 -16.02 14.61
C ALA A 508 12.21 -17.24 14.01
N GLY A 509 12.14 -17.33 12.69
CA GLY A 509 11.55 -18.49 12.01
C GLY A 509 12.47 -19.71 12.11
N VAL A 510 11.89 -20.87 12.38
CA VAL A 510 12.62 -22.13 12.56
C VAL A 510 12.58 -22.95 11.28
N LYS A 511 13.68 -23.62 10.96
CA LYS A 511 13.75 -24.55 9.82
C LYS A 511 12.75 -25.70 9.97
N PRO A 512 12.11 -26.19 8.89
CA PRO A 512 11.13 -27.28 8.97
C PRO A 512 11.63 -28.51 9.75
N GLU A 513 12.90 -28.89 9.55
CA GLU A 513 13.55 -30.00 10.25
C GLU A 513 13.74 -29.80 11.76
N SER A 514 13.67 -28.55 12.24
CA SER A 514 13.88 -28.16 13.64
C SER A 514 12.58 -27.78 14.37
N VAL A 515 11.44 -27.75 13.66
CA VAL A 515 10.14 -27.35 14.24
C VAL A 515 9.69 -28.28 15.36
N GLN A 516 9.98 -29.57 15.28
CA GLN A 516 9.61 -30.51 16.36
C GLN A 516 10.39 -30.28 17.66
N LEU A 517 11.56 -29.64 17.57
CA LEU A 517 12.39 -29.31 18.72
C LEU A 517 12.02 -27.95 19.30
N ILE A 518 11.95 -26.91 18.46
CA ILE A 518 11.93 -25.50 18.88
C ILE A 518 10.53 -24.87 18.75
N GLY A 519 9.64 -25.46 17.95
CA GLY A 519 8.40 -24.80 17.51
C GLY A 519 8.55 -24.13 16.14
N GLN A 520 7.49 -23.48 15.66
CA GLN A 520 7.49 -22.85 14.34
C GLN A 520 8.34 -21.56 14.30
N HIS A 521 8.37 -20.84 15.42
CA HIS A 521 9.15 -19.63 15.59
C HIS A 521 9.49 -19.42 17.06
N LEU A 522 10.49 -18.58 17.34
CA LEU A 522 10.65 -17.97 18.66
C LEU A 522 10.33 -16.48 18.56
N THR A 523 9.52 -15.96 19.49
CA THR A 523 9.15 -14.54 19.54
C THR A 523 9.86 -13.86 20.69
N PHE A 524 10.54 -12.75 20.40
CA PHE A 524 11.33 -11.96 21.33
C PHE A 524 10.70 -10.57 21.47
N GLN A 525 10.25 -10.22 22.67
CA GLN A 525 9.88 -8.84 22.97
C GLN A 525 11.11 -8.08 23.43
N LEU A 526 11.32 -6.88 22.90
CA LEU A 526 12.45 -6.02 23.24
C LEU A 526 11.99 -4.78 24.00
N GLY A 527 12.85 -4.35 24.92
CA GLY A 527 12.71 -3.12 25.67
C GLY A 527 14.04 -2.37 25.77
N THR A 528 14.05 -1.31 26.58
CA THR A 528 15.26 -0.54 26.88
C THR A 528 15.57 -0.58 28.36
N ALA A 529 16.81 -0.89 28.71
CA ALA A 529 17.35 -0.74 30.07
C ALA A 529 18.31 0.43 30.14
N THR A 530 18.23 1.21 31.23
CA THR A 530 19.20 2.28 31.50
C THR A 530 20.49 1.68 32.05
N THR A 531 21.61 1.94 31.39
CA THR A 531 22.93 1.49 31.82
C THR A 531 23.43 2.36 32.99
N GLY A 532 24.48 1.90 33.69
CA GLY A 532 25.11 2.67 34.77
C GLY A 532 25.65 4.04 34.34
N LYS A 533 25.75 4.31 33.03
CA LYS A 533 26.16 5.60 32.44
C LYS A 533 24.98 6.47 31.99
N GLY A 534 23.74 6.02 32.18
CA GLY A 534 22.53 6.73 31.73
C GLY A 534 22.16 6.50 30.27
N GLU A 535 22.90 5.65 29.54
CA GLU A 535 22.61 5.27 28.16
C GLU A 535 21.49 4.21 28.13
N LYS A 536 20.77 4.12 27.01
CA LYS A 536 19.71 3.11 26.83
C LYS A 536 20.24 1.92 26.04
N ARG A 537 20.32 0.76 26.68
CA ARG A 537 20.65 -0.53 26.04
C ARG A 537 19.37 -1.23 25.59
N CYS A 538 19.37 -1.81 24.39
CA CYS A 538 18.30 -2.71 23.95
C CYS A 538 18.45 -4.08 24.63
N ILE A 539 17.37 -4.59 25.22
CA ILE A 539 17.35 -5.88 25.93
C ILE A 539 16.10 -6.68 25.57
N ILE A 540 16.17 -8.00 25.70
CA ILE A 540 15.03 -8.91 25.54
C ILE A 540 14.25 -8.95 26.86
N THR A 541 12.99 -8.56 26.83
CA THR A 541 12.12 -8.49 28.01
C THR A 541 11.19 -9.68 28.14
N ALA A 542 10.91 -10.40 27.05
CA ALA A 542 10.17 -11.66 27.07
C ALA A 542 10.55 -12.53 25.87
N ILE A 543 10.42 -13.85 26.04
CA ILE A 543 10.59 -14.85 24.97
C ILE A 543 9.38 -15.78 25.03
N SER A 544 8.76 -16.05 23.88
CA SER A 544 7.69 -17.04 23.74
C SER A 544 7.92 -17.95 22.54
N GLU A 545 7.49 -19.20 22.67
CA GLU A 545 7.58 -20.26 21.66
C GLU A 545 6.33 -20.27 20.77
#